data_AF-A0A5M9IVF8-F1
#
_entry.id   AF-A0A5M9IVF8-F1
#
_cell.length_a   1.000
_cell.length_b   1.000
_cell.length_c   1.000
_cell.angle_alpha   90.00
_cell.angle_beta   90.00
_cell.angle_gamma   90.00
#
_symmetry.space_group_name_H-M   'P 1'
#
loop_
_entity.id
_entity.type
_entity.pdbx_description
1 polymer ?
#
loop_
_entity_poly.entity_id
_entity_poly.type
_entity_poly.pdbx_seq_one_letter_code
_entity_poly.pdbx_strand_id
1 'polypeptide(L)'
;MSVRELGKKFKNQIINGNANSITVLISPAENANGVILRSFYGGGVLAFGPKVPTSKDRDDSVLQEVVPAVLTYNDLSVPAGFGVYVYNSANYSIPTKLSWDYLAADGTIA
;
A
#
# COMPACT_ATOMS: atom_id res chain seq x y z
N MET A 1 -14.69 6.51 26.92
CA MET A 1 -13.61 5.86 26.13
C MET A 1 -14.03 5.92 24.68
N SER A 2 -13.34 6.70 23.85
CA SER A 2 -13.52 6.60 22.40
C SER A 2 -12.94 5.27 21.94
N VAL A 3 -13.78 4.43 21.33
CA VAL A 3 -13.31 3.23 20.65
C VAL A 3 -12.41 3.71 19.51
N ARG A 4 -11.17 3.25 19.48
CA ARG A 4 -10.20 3.61 18.43
C ARG A 4 -10.61 2.87 17.15
N GLU A 5 -11.35 3.54 16.27
CA GLU A 5 -11.67 3.00 14.95
C GLU A 5 -10.41 3.10 14.07
N LEU A 6 -9.71 1.97 13.92
CA LEU A 6 -8.51 1.83 13.08
C LEU A 6 -8.90 1.32 11.69
N GLY A 7 -8.17 1.74 10.64
CA GLY A 7 -8.45 1.36 9.26
C GLY A 7 -9.59 2.16 8.63
N LYS A 8 -9.66 3.47 8.92
CA LYS A 8 -10.74 4.36 8.45
C LYS A 8 -10.82 4.46 6.92
N LYS A 9 -9.73 4.13 6.22
CA LYS A 9 -9.69 4.07 4.76
C LYS A 9 -9.57 2.62 4.31
N PHE A 10 -10.35 2.28 3.29
CA PHE A 10 -10.30 0.98 2.65
C PHE A 10 -10.41 1.13 1.14
N LYS A 11 -9.75 0.23 0.43
CA LYS A 11 -9.88 0.07 -1.02
C LYS A 11 -10.10 -1.40 -1.31
N ASN A 12 -11.21 -1.73 -1.96
CA ASN A 12 -11.56 -3.07 -2.40
C ASN A 12 -11.80 -3.02 -3.91
N GLN A 13 -10.91 -3.63 -4.68
CA GLN A 13 -10.93 -3.56 -6.13
C GLN A 13 -10.48 -4.88 -6.76
N ILE A 14 -10.84 -5.10 -8.02
CA ILE A 14 -10.32 -6.20 -8.83
C ILE A 14 -9.36 -5.59 -9.85
N ILE A 15 -8.11 -6.07 -9.84
CA ILE A 15 -7.06 -5.62 -10.75
C ILE A 15 -6.85 -6.70 -11.81
N ASN A 16 -6.77 -6.30 -13.08
CA ASN A 16 -6.31 -7.17 -14.16
C ASN A 16 -4.78 -7.09 -14.25
N GLY A 17 -4.09 -8.08 -13.70
CA GLY A 17 -2.64 -8.16 -13.68
C GLY A 17 -1.99 -8.43 -15.05
N ASN A 18 -2.76 -8.90 -16.03
CA ASN A 18 -2.30 -9.02 -17.42
C ASN A 18 -2.35 -7.68 -18.17
N ALA A 19 -3.25 -6.78 -17.79
CA ALA A 19 -3.33 -5.45 -18.37
C ALA A 19 -2.40 -4.45 -17.67
N ASN A 20 -2.20 -4.61 -16.35
CA ASN A 20 -1.40 -3.71 -15.54
C ASN A 20 -0.42 -4.52 -14.66
N SER A 21 0.88 -4.41 -14.93
CA SER A 21 1.93 -5.07 -14.14
C SER A 21 2.11 -4.44 -12.75
N ILE A 22 1.76 -3.16 -12.62
CA ILE A 22 1.87 -2.38 -11.38
C ILE A 22 0.55 -1.66 -11.14
N THR A 23 0.10 -1.64 -9.89
CA THR A 23 -1.06 -0.84 -9.48
C THR A 23 -0.71 0.09 -8.34
N VAL A 24 -1.04 1.36 -8.51
CA VAL A 24 -0.93 2.37 -7.46
C VAL A 24 -2.14 2.25 -6.53
N LEU A 25 -1.89 1.92 -5.26
CA LEU A 25 -2.93 1.86 -4.24
C LEU A 25 -3.09 3.22 -3.53
N ILE A 26 -1.97 3.85 -3.20
CA ILE A 26 -1.88 5.19 -2.61
C ILE A 26 -0.79 5.92 -3.36
N SER A 27 -1.07 7.08 -3.92
CA SER A 27 -0.06 7.92 -4.57
C SER A 27 0.78 8.67 -3.53
N PRO A 28 2.03 9.05 -3.87
CA PRO A 28 2.86 9.91 -3.01
C PRO A 28 2.15 11.19 -2.55
N ALA A 29 1.36 11.80 -3.44
CA ALA A 29 0.63 13.05 -3.16
C ALA A 29 -0.53 12.85 -2.18
N GLU A 30 -1.17 11.69 -2.18
CA GLU A 30 -2.22 11.35 -1.22
C GLU A 30 -1.64 11.12 0.19
N ASN A 31 -0.38 10.67 0.28
CA ASN A 31 0.32 10.41 1.52
C ASN A 31 1.16 11.62 2.00
N ALA A 32 0.51 12.74 2.28
CA ALA A 32 1.22 13.99 2.63
C ALA A 32 1.98 13.95 3.97
N ASN A 33 1.49 13.19 4.96
CA ASN A 33 2.02 13.18 6.33
C ASN A 33 2.43 11.79 6.83
N GLY A 34 2.30 10.75 6.00
CA GLY A 34 2.49 9.35 6.40
C GLY A 34 1.18 8.59 6.44
N VAL A 35 1.27 7.27 6.24
CA VAL A 35 0.14 6.34 6.42
C VAL A 35 0.55 5.17 7.28
N ILE A 36 -0.42 4.61 7.99
CA ILE A 36 -0.28 3.31 8.63
C ILE A 36 -1.12 2.32 7.85
N LEU A 37 -0.45 1.35 7.20
CA LEU A 37 -1.12 0.22 6.58
C LEU A 37 -1.49 -0.79 7.67
N ARG A 38 -2.75 -1.22 7.68
CA ARG A 38 -3.32 -2.12 8.70
C ARG A 38 -3.52 -3.52 8.19
N SER A 39 -4.03 -3.64 6.96
CA SER A 39 -4.28 -4.93 6.36
C SER A 39 -4.10 -4.85 4.85
N PHE A 40 -3.58 -5.93 4.28
CA PHE A 40 -3.53 -6.14 2.85
C PHE A 40 -3.90 -7.59 2.55
N TYR A 41 -4.86 -7.76 1.66
CA TYR A 41 -5.19 -9.04 1.05
C TYR A 41 -5.20 -8.83 -0.45
N GLY A 42 -4.34 -9.52 -1.18
CA GLY A 42 -4.31 -9.45 -2.62
C GLY A 42 -3.29 -10.39 -3.21
N GLY A 43 -3.35 -10.54 -4.54
CA GLY A 43 -2.28 -11.18 -5.30
C GLY A 43 -1.20 -10.16 -5.63
N GLY A 44 0.07 -10.57 -5.57
CA GLY A 44 1.21 -9.72 -5.90
C GLY A 44 2.09 -9.37 -4.71
N VAL A 45 3.12 -8.57 -4.97
CA VAL A 45 4.07 -8.07 -3.95
C VAL A 45 3.77 -6.61 -3.70
N LEU A 46 3.46 -6.26 -2.45
CA LEU A 46 3.26 -4.88 -2.03
C LEU A 46 4.62 -4.20 -1.85
N ALA A 47 4.74 -2.96 -2.28
CA ALA A 47 5.93 -2.15 -2.08
C ALA A 47 5.53 -0.69 -1.82
N PHE A 48 6.42 0.09 -1.21
CA PHE A 48 6.22 1.52 -1.03
C PHE A 48 7.50 2.30 -1.33
N GLY A 49 7.34 3.56 -1.76
CA GLY A 49 8.46 4.40 -2.15
C GLY A 49 8.05 5.76 -2.72
N PRO A 50 9.00 6.65 -3.03
CA PRO A 50 8.70 8.04 -3.37
C PRO A 50 8.16 8.25 -4.79
N LYS A 51 8.25 7.24 -5.67
CA LYS A 51 7.79 7.30 -7.06
C LYS A 51 7.13 5.99 -7.48
N VAL A 52 6.25 6.07 -8.48
CA VAL A 52 5.63 4.88 -9.08
C VAL A 52 6.72 4.05 -9.79
N PRO A 53 6.85 2.74 -9.50
CA PRO A 53 7.78 1.89 -10.23
C PRO A 53 7.45 1.82 -11.72
N THR A 54 8.48 1.67 -12.55
CA THR A 54 8.34 1.47 -14.00
C THR A 54 8.48 0.02 -14.42
N SER A 55 9.15 -0.80 -13.62
CA SER A 55 9.31 -2.24 -13.84
C SER A 55 9.36 -2.98 -12.49
N LYS A 56 9.15 -4.31 -12.52
CA LYS A 56 9.44 -5.21 -11.40
C LYS A 56 10.89 -5.66 -11.48
N ASP A 57 11.83 -4.71 -11.47
CA ASP A 57 13.23 -5.04 -11.31
C ASP A 57 13.58 -5.02 -9.83
N ARG A 58 14.25 -6.08 -9.38
CA ARG A 58 14.75 -6.24 -8.01
C ARG A 58 15.69 -5.09 -7.59
N ASP A 59 16.16 -4.32 -8.57
CA ASP A 59 17.10 -3.21 -8.43
C ASP A 59 16.44 -1.83 -8.50
N ASP A 60 15.10 -1.71 -8.46
CA ASP A 60 14.46 -0.40 -8.20
C ASP A 60 14.67 -0.02 -6.73
N SER A 61 15.93 0.34 -6.43
CA SER A 61 16.54 0.59 -5.11
C SER A 61 15.83 1.65 -4.26
N VAL A 62 14.85 2.34 -4.85
CA VAL A 62 14.06 3.38 -4.21
C VAL A 62 12.80 2.82 -3.54
N LEU A 63 12.46 1.55 -3.79
CA LEU A 63 11.26 0.91 -3.30
C LEU A 63 11.59 -0.09 -2.19
N GLN A 64 10.77 -0.08 -1.15
CA GLN A 64 10.81 -1.06 -0.08
C GLN A 64 9.69 -2.06 -0.29
N GLU A 65 10.05 -3.30 -0.59
CA GLU A 65 9.11 -4.40 -0.65
C GLU A 65 8.61 -4.74 0.77
N VAL A 66 7.30 -4.92 0.88
CA VAL A 66 6.66 -5.38 2.11
C VAL A 66 6.65 -6.89 2.08
N VAL A 67 7.32 -7.49 3.07
CA VAL A 67 7.37 -8.95 3.21
C VAL A 67 5.93 -9.50 3.28
N PRO A 68 5.62 -10.59 2.57
CA PRO A 68 4.30 -11.21 2.61
C PRO A 68 3.84 -11.48 4.05
N ALA A 69 2.55 -11.24 4.32
CA ALA A 69 1.92 -11.42 5.63
C ALA A 69 2.40 -10.50 6.77
N VAL A 70 3.29 -9.52 6.54
CA VAL A 70 3.61 -8.51 7.58
C VAL A 70 2.34 -7.84 8.09
N LEU A 71 1.46 -7.44 7.17
CA LEU A 71 0.17 -6.82 7.47
C LEU A 71 -0.90 -7.78 8.02
N THR A 72 -0.56 -9.06 8.21
CA THR A 72 -1.44 -10.01 8.91
C THR A 72 -1.22 -9.95 10.43
N TYR A 73 -0.03 -9.53 10.86
CA TYR A 73 0.37 -9.58 12.27
C TYR A 73 0.85 -8.23 12.80
N ASN A 74 1.23 -7.30 11.93
CA ASN A 74 1.79 -6.01 12.30
C ASN A 74 1.24 -4.91 11.39
N ASP A 75 1.09 -3.72 11.96
CA ASP A 75 0.87 -2.52 11.18
C ASP A 75 2.20 -2.04 10.58
N LEU A 76 2.14 -1.47 9.36
CA LEU A 76 3.31 -0.91 8.70
C LEU A 76 3.16 0.60 8.55
N SER A 77 4.11 1.36 9.10
CA SER A 77 4.20 2.79 8.83
C SER A 77 4.91 3.03 7.50
N VAL A 78 4.25 3.77 6.61
CA VAL A 78 4.81 4.24 5.35
C VAL A 78 5.11 5.73 5.51
N PRO A 79 6.37 6.17 5.29
CA PRO A 79 6.77 7.57 5.43
C PRO A 79 5.94 8.53 4.58
N ALA A 80 5.90 9.79 5.00
CA ALA A 80 5.31 10.87 4.21
C ALA A 80 5.94 10.99 2.82
N GLY A 81 5.14 11.30 1.81
CA GLY A 81 5.57 11.44 0.42
C GLY A 81 5.86 10.12 -0.28
N PHE A 82 5.59 8.97 0.34
CA PHE A 82 5.77 7.66 -0.29
C PHE A 82 4.41 7.13 -0.76
N GLY A 83 4.35 6.66 -2.00
CA GLY A 83 3.21 5.90 -2.50
C GLY A 83 3.30 4.43 -2.10
N VAL A 84 2.16 3.76 -2.19
CA VAL A 84 1.99 2.32 -1.95
C VAL A 84 1.53 1.67 -3.24
N TYR A 85 2.25 0.62 -3.64
CA TYR A 85 2.17 -0.01 -4.95
C TYR A 85 2.03 -1.53 -4.79
N VAL A 86 1.40 -2.17 -5.77
CA VAL A 86 1.37 -3.64 -5.87
C VAL A 86 1.95 -4.04 -7.22
N TYR A 87 2.97 -4.90 -7.18
CA TYR A 87 3.43 -5.66 -8.33
C TYR A 87 2.48 -6.81 -8.57
N ASN A 88 1.68 -6.71 -9.61
CA ASN A 88 0.70 -7.71 -9.94
C ASN A 88 1.37 -8.96 -10.54
N SER A 89 0.84 -10.13 -10.19
CA SER A 89 1.11 -11.35 -10.98
C SER A 89 0.39 -11.25 -12.33
N ALA A 90 0.91 -11.90 -13.38
CA ALA A 90 0.26 -12.01 -14.69
C ALA A 90 -1.00 -12.91 -14.63
N ASN A 91 -2.05 -12.40 -13.98
CA ASN A 91 -3.35 -13.04 -13.77
C ASN A 91 -4.47 -12.10 -14.20
N TYR A 92 -5.54 -12.64 -14.80
CA TYR A 92 -6.64 -11.83 -15.35
C TYR A 92 -7.52 -11.16 -14.28
N SER A 93 -7.54 -11.65 -13.04
CA SER A 93 -8.35 -11.07 -11.96
C SER A 93 -7.69 -11.27 -10.60
N ILE A 94 -7.28 -10.16 -10.00
CA ILE A 94 -6.62 -10.13 -8.69
C ILE A 94 -7.52 -9.32 -7.75
N PRO A 95 -8.23 -9.98 -6.81
CA PRO A 95 -8.97 -9.25 -5.80
C PRO A 95 -7.98 -8.64 -4.81
N THR A 96 -8.05 -7.33 -4.63
CA THR A 96 -7.17 -6.57 -3.73
C THR A 96 -7.99 -5.78 -2.73
N LYS A 97 -7.71 -5.99 -1.45
CA LYS A 97 -8.28 -5.30 -0.29
C LYS A 97 -7.15 -4.71 0.53
N LEU A 98 -7.20 -3.41 0.76
CA LEU A 98 -6.23 -2.69 1.59
C LEU A 98 -7.00 -1.85 2.59
N SER A 99 -6.57 -1.82 3.86
CA SER A 99 -7.00 -0.82 4.83
C SER A 99 -5.82 -0.06 5.41
N TRP A 100 -6.01 1.24 5.63
CA TRP A 100 -4.99 2.14 6.15
C TRP A 100 -5.59 3.33 6.88
N ASP A 101 -4.72 4.06 7.58
CA ASP A 101 -5.01 5.31 8.24
C ASP A 101 -4.02 6.39 7.78
N TYR A 102 -4.49 7.60 7.51
CA TYR A 102 -3.61 8.75 7.29
C TYR A 102 -3.13 9.31 8.62
N LEU A 103 -1.91 9.83 8.62
CA LEU A 103 -1.39 10.60 9.74
C LEU A 103 -1.73 12.08 9.58
N ALA A 104 -1.97 12.74 10.70
CA ALA A 104 -1.97 14.20 10.80
C ALA A 104 -0.52 14.70 10.90
N ALA A 105 -0.32 16.02 10.78
CA ALA A 105 1.01 16.63 10.84
C ALA A 105 1.72 16.43 12.19
N ASP A 106 0.95 16.17 13.26
CA ASP A 106 1.46 15.85 14.59
C ASP A 106 1.77 14.35 14.79
N GLY A 107 1.62 13.53 13.74
CA GLY A 107 1.85 12.09 13.77
C GLY A 107 0.71 11.27 14.37
N THR A 108 -0.40 11.90 14.76
CA THR A 108 -1.59 11.18 15.21
C THR A 108 -2.41 10.64 14.04
N ILE A 109 -3.31 9.69 14.28
CA ILE A 109 -4.19 9.17 13.23
C ILE A 109 -5.29 10.21 12.96
N ALA A 110 -5.38 10.68 11.72
CA ALA A 110 -6.42 11.61 11.25
C ALA A 110 -7.79 10.94 11.11
#